data_AF-A0A0C1NG51-F1
#
_entry.id   AF-A0A0C1NG51-F1
#
_cell.length_a   1.000
_cell.length_b   1.000
_cell.length_c   1.000
_cell.angle_alpha   90.00
_cell.angle_beta   90.00
_cell.angle_gamma   90.00
#
_symmetry.space_group_name_H-M   'P 1'
#
loop_
_entity.id
_entity.type
_entity.pdbx_description
1 polymer ?
#
loop_
_entity_poly.entity_id
_entity_poly.type
_entity_poly.pdbx_seq_one_letter_code
_entity_poly.pdbx_strand_id
1 'polypeptide(L)'
;MSSEQFQAAHDSIYNIGTHLLEYLQEIRQERLSGDDTKGLQSVENDIIEALTVLREQKYHVAVIAAMKAGKSTFLNAVIGADVLASEAEACTICRTDIRPIYTMATPRLLEYRQGQKQPVVIAEGDASVIRQKCLQFVVDQGH
;
A
#
# COMPACT_ATOMS: atom_id res chain seq x y z
N MET A 1 12.12 -13.26 -9.25
CA MET A 1 12.24 -13.16 -7.77
C MET A 1 10.89 -13.52 -7.20
N SER A 2 10.79 -14.56 -6.37
CA SER A 2 9.52 -14.96 -5.75
C SER A 2 9.09 -13.94 -4.69
N SER A 3 7.82 -13.94 -4.30
CA SER A 3 7.33 -13.10 -3.19
C SER A 3 8.08 -13.39 -1.89
N GLU A 4 8.42 -14.65 -1.63
CA GLU A 4 9.21 -15.05 -0.46
C GLU A 4 10.62 -14.47 -0.51
N GLN A 5 11.29 -14.51 -1.66
CA GLN A 5 12.63 -13.93 -1.82
C GLN A 5 12.61 -12.42 -1.68
N PHE A 6 11.57 -11.75 -2.19
CA PHE A 6 11.38 -10.31 -2.01
C PHE A 6 11.16 -9.97 -0.54
N GLN A 7 10.31 -10.71 0.16
CA GLN A 7 10.07 -10.51 1.60
C GLN A 7 11.34 -10.76 2.42
N ALA A 8 12.07 -11.84 2.15
CA ALA A 8 13.31 -12.13 2.86
C ALA A 8 14.38 -11.04 2.64
N ALA A 9 14.49 -10.50 1.43
CA ALA A 9 15.39 -9.40 1.14
C ALA A 9 14.96 -8.11 1.86
N HIS A 10 13.66 -7.82 1.89
CA HIS A 10 13.09 -6.69 2.62
C HIS A 10 13.39 -6.79 4.12
N ASP A 11 13.07 -7.94 4.74
CA ASP A 11 13.30 -8.20 6.16
C ASP A 11 14.79 -8.07 6.50
N SER A 12 15.67 -8.62 5.64
CA SER A 12 17.12 -8.52 5.84
C SER A 12 17.62 -7.07 5.82
N ILE A 13 17.18 -6.26 4.85
CA ILE A 13 17.59 -4.85 4.76
C ILE A 13 17.04 -4.06 5.94
N TYR A 14 15.78 -4.30 6.32
CA TYR A 14 15.13 -3.63 7.44
C TYR A 14 15.85 -3.92 8.77
N ASN A 15 16.18 -5.19 9.03
CA ASN A 15 16.88 -5.60 10.25
C ASN A 15 18.30 -5.01 10.31
N ILE A 16 19.05 -5.05 9.20
CA ILE A 16 20.39 -4.45 9.13
C ILE A 16 20.33 -2.94 9.39
N GLY A 17 19.39 -2.23 8.76
CA GLY A 17 19.23 -0.80 8.96
C GLY A 17 18.82 -0.44 10.39
N THR A 18 17.98 -1.26 11.02
CA THR A 18 17.56 -1.07 12.42
C THR A 18 18.74 -1.26 13.38
N HIS A 19 19.50 -2.34 13.24
CA HIS A 19 20.70 -2.56 14.06
C HIS A 19 21.75 -1.45 13.85
N LEU A 20 21.94 -1.00 12.61
CA LEU A 20 22.86 0.10 12.34
C LEU A 20 22.42 1.40 13.05
N LEU A 21 21.13 1.70 13.04
CA LEU A 21 20.57 2.85 13.75
C LEU A 21 20.78 2.73 15.26
N GLU A 22 20.55 1.56 15.84
CA GLU A 22 20.81 1.29 17.27
C GLU A 22 22.28 1.54 17.63
N TYR A 23 23.23 1.00 16.86
CA TYR A 23 24.66 1.22 17.09
C TYR A 23 25.05 2.70 16.99
N LEU A 24 24.49 3.45 16.02
CA LEU A 24 24.77 4.88 15.90
C LEU A 24 24.26 5.66 17.10
N GLN A 25 23.07 5.31 17.59
CA GLN A 25 22.48 5.92 18.77
C GLN A 25 23.31 5.63 20.03
N GLU A 26 23.80 4.40 20.21
CA GLU A 26 24.71 4.04 21.31
C GLU A 26 26.00 4.86 21.26
N ILE A 27 26.67 4.92 20.11
CA ILE A 27 27.89 5.71 19.92
C ILE A 27 27.66 7.20 20.23
N ARG A 28 26.51 7.75 19.82
CA ARG A 28 26.15 9.14 20.08
C ARG A 28 25.90 9.40 21.56
N GLN A 29 25.26 8.45 22.27
CA GLN A 29 25.03 8.57 23.71
C GLN A 29 26.33 8.52 24.53
N GLU A 30 27.31 7.72 24.11
CA GLU A 30 28.62 7.64 24.76
C GLU A 30 29.49 8.89 24.50
N ARG A 31 29.31 9.57 23.36
CA ARG A 31 30.04 10.79 23.02
C ARG A 31 29.31 12.04 23.54
N LEU A 32 29.45 12.30 24.84
CA LEU A 32 28.98 13.53 25.48
C LEU A 32 29.72 14.77 24.89
N SER A 33 28.97 15.58 24.15
CA SER A 33 29.19 17.01 23.87
C SER A 33 30.38 17.39 22.97
N GLY A 34 30.09 17.62 21.68
CA GLY A 34 31.00 18.26 20.72
C GLY A 34 30.38 18.39 19.31
N ASP A 35 30.93 19.28 18.47
CA ASP A 35 30.50 19.54 17.07
C ASP A 35 30.56 18.27 16.18
N ASP A 36 31.31 17.25 16.61
CA ASP A 36 31.48 15.93 15.98
C ASP A 36 30.19 15.08 15.93
N THR A 37 29.13 15.48 16.63
CA THR A 37 27.84 14.76 16.67
C THR A 37 26.93 15.09 15.49
N LYS A 38 27.17 16.19 14.75
CA LYS A 38 26.32 16.61 13.62
C LYS A 38 26.37 15.64 12.44
N GLY A 39 27.55 15.08 12.14
CA GLY A 39 27.71 14.09 11.07
C GLY A 39 26.96 12.79 11.36
N LEU A 40 27.09 12.29 12.60
CA LEU A 40 26.35 11.13 13.09
C LEU A 40 24.83 11.36 13.04
N GLN A 41 24.36 12.54 13.44
CA GLN A 41 22.95 12.88 13.38
C GLN A 41 22.38 12.85 11.96
N SER A 42 23.14 13.33 10.98
CA SER A 42 22.71 13.29 9.57
C SER A 42 22.54 11.86 9.11
N VAL A 43 23.50 10.99 9.41
CA VAL A 43 23.45 9.57 9.03
C VAL A 43 22.28 8.85 9.71
N GLU A 44 22.01 9.14 10.99
CA GLU A 44 20.82 8.63 11.68
C GLU A 44 19.53 9.03 10.95
N ASN A 45 19.41 10.30 10.56
CA ASN A 45 18.24 10.81 9.85
C ASN A 45 18.06 10.13 8.49
N ASP A 46 19.14 9.96 7.73
CA ASP A 46 19.12 9.31 6.42
C ASP A 46 18.68 7.84 6.54
N ILE A 47 19.14 7.13 7.58
CA ILE A 47 18.72 5.75 7.87
C ILE A 47 17.24 5.70 8.27
N ILE A 48 16.78 6.62 9.12
CA ILE A 48 15.36 6.70 9.52
C ILE A 48 14.47 6.94 8.30
N GLU A 49 14.86 7.84 7.39
CA GLU A 49 14.12 8.10 6.16
C GLU A 49 14.11 6.86 5.27
N ALA A 50 15.25 6.21 5.05
CA ALA A 50 15.36 4.99 4.26
C ALA A 50 14.50 3.85 4.84
N LEU A 51 14.54 3.62 6.15
CA LEU A 51 13.71 2.62 6.84
C LEU A 51 12.21 2.95 6.74
N THR A 52 11.86 4.23 6.78
CA THR A 52 10.47 4.68 6.61
C THR A 52 9.99 4.37 5.20
N VAL A 53 10.78 4.71 4.17
CA VAL A 53 10.48 4.39 2.77
C VAL A 53 10.42 2.88 2.55
N LEU A 54 11.34 2.11 3.13
CA LEU A 54 11.35 0.65 3.01
C LEU A 54 10.11 0.01 3.65
N ARG A 55 9.67 0.52 4.80
CA ARG A 55 8.42 0.09 5.44
C ARG A 55 7.18 0.43 4.60
N GLU A 56 7.23 1.55 3.88
CA GLU A 56 6.15 1.98 2.99
C GLU A 56 6.22 1.34 1.59
N GLN A 57 7.36 0.77 1.20
CA GLN A 57 7.51 0.03 -0.05
C GLN A 57 6.61 -1.21 -0.04
N LYS A 58 5.51 -1.11 -0.78
CA LYS A 58 4.58 -2.21 -1.00
C LYS A 58 4.95 -2.95 -2.29
N TYR A 59 4.84 -4.27 -2.25
CA TYR A 59 4.85 -5.08 -3.47
C TYR A 59 3.62 -4.74 -4.31
N HIS A 60 3.83 -4.16 -5.50
CA HIS A 60 2.75 -3.79 -6.41
C HIS A 60 2.60 -4.86 -7.49
N VAL A 61 1.38 -5.40 -7.62
CA VAL A 61 1.01 -6.31 -8.70
C VAL A 61 0.02 -5.60 -9.61
N ALA A 62 0.30 -5.57 -10.90
CA ALA A 62 -0.60 -5.03 -11.92
C ALA A 62 -1.20 -6.17 -12.75
N VAL A 63 -2.53 -6.23 -12.82
CA VAL A 63 -3.27 -7.15 -13.70
C VAL A 63 -3.72 -6.39 -14.94
N ILE A 64 -3.14 -6.72 -16.10
CA ILE A 64 -3.43 -6.08 -17.38
C ILE A 64 -4.04 -7.12 -18.32
N ALA A 65 -5.21 -6.83 -18.86
CA ALA A 65 -5.87 -7.65 -19.86
C ALA A 65 -6.89 -6.80 -20.63
N ALA A 66 -7.28 -7.26 -21.82
CA ALA A 66 -8.34 -6.64 -22.61
C ALA A 66 -9.64 -6.51 -21.81
N MET A 67 -10.53 -5.61 -22.25
CA MET A 67 -11.90 -5.58 -21.72
C MET A 67 -12.51 -6.98 -21.84
N LYS A 68 -13.25 -7.39 -20.81
CA LYS A 68 -13.95 -8.68 -20.79
C LYS A 68 -13.07 -9.94 -20.75
N ALA A 69 -11.94 -9.84 -20.03
CA ALA A 69 -10.98 -10.94 -19.88
C ALA A 69 -10.93 -11.51 -18.44
N GLY A 70 -11.92 -11.21 -17.60
CA GLY A 70 -12.01 -11.75 -16.24
C GLY A 70 -11.11 -11.10 -15.18
N LYS A 71 -10.58 -9.89 -15.41
CA LYS A 71 -9.66 -9.20 -14.46
C LYS A 71 -10.24 -9.06 -13.06
N SER A 72 -11.46 -8.54 -12.96
CA SER A 72 -12.15 -8.36 -11.66
C SER A 72 -12.44 -9.70 -11.01
N THR A 73 -12.85 -10.71 -11.80
CA THR A 73 -13.09 -12.07 -11.32
C THR A 73 -11.82 -12.71 -10.73
N PHE A 74 -10.69 -12.56 -11.42
CA PHE A 74 -9.39 -13.03 -10.95
C PHE A 74 -8.98 -12.32 -9.64
N LEU A 75 -9.11 -11.01 -9.58
CA LEU A 75 -8.79 -10.24 -8.37
C LEU A 75 -9.69 -10.63 -7.19
N ASN A 76 -11.00 -10.79 -7.40
CA ASN A 76 -11.92 -11.27 -6.36
C ASN A 76 -11.51 -12.66 -5.83
N ALA A 77 -11.08 -13.57 -6.71
CA ALA A 77 -10.59 -14.89 -6.31
C ALA A 77 -9.28 -14.81 -5.51
N VAL A 78 -8.34 -13.92 -5.89
CA VAL A 78 -7.08 -13.72 -5.17
C VAL A 78 -7.30 -13.08 -3.79
N ILE A 79 -8.22 -12.12 -3.68
CA ILE A 79 -8.59 -11.48 -2.42
C ILE A 79 -9.37 -12.45 -1.51
N GLY A 80 -10.09 -13.40 -2.12
CA GLY A 80 -11.03 -14.28 -1.41
C GLY A 80 -12.36 -13.60 -1.07
N ALA A 81 -12.69 -12.49 -1.72
CA ALA A 81 -13.92 -11.73 -1.50
C ALA A 81 -14.47 -11.16 -2.82
N ASP A 82 -15.79 -11.20 -2.99
CA ASP A 82 -16.46 -10.67 -4.18
C ASP A 82 -16.75 -9.17 -4.01
N VAL A 83 -15.75 -8.33 -4.25
CA VAL A 83 -15.80 -6.88 -3.99
C VAL A 83 -15.78 -6.02 -5.24
N LEU A 84 -15.12 -6.46 -6.31
CA LEU A 84 -15.05 -5.72 -7.58
C LEU A 84 -16.21 -6.09 -8.51
N ALA A 85 -16.67 -5.11 -9.30
CA ALA A 85 -17.60 -5.33 -10.39
C ALA A 85 -17.00 -6.29 -11.44
N SER A 86 -17.60 -7.47 -11.61
CA SER A 86 -17.20 -8.45 -12.62
C SER A 86 -18.00 -8.30 -13.92
N GLU A 87 -17.54 -8.93 -15.01
CA GLU A 87 -18.04 -8.74 -16.38
C GLU A 87 -19.54 -8.91 -16.58
N ALA A 88 -20.22 -9.68 -15.73
CA ALA A 88 -21.67 -9.83 -15.83
C ALA A 88 -22.43 -8.56 -15.42
N GLU A 89 -21.79 -7.66 -14.67
CA GLU A 89 -22.50 -6.61 -13.94
C GLU A 89 -22.05 -5.18 -14.31
N ALA A 90 -20.76 -4.91 -14.59
CA ALA A 90 -20.29 -3.59 -15.10
C ALA A 90 -18.81 -3.61 -15.56
N CYS A 91 -18.42 -2.75 -16.52
CA CYS A 91 -17.03 -2.62 -16.99
C CYS A 91 -16.29 -1.49 -16.27
N THR A 92 -15.21 -1.78 -15.54
CA THR A 92 -14.37 -0.77 -14.87
C THR A 92 -13.56 0.05 -15.91
N ILE A 93 -13.86 1.33 -16.06
CA ILE A 93 -13.11 2.28 -16.92
C ILE A 93 -11.89 2.87 -16.19
N CYS A 94 -11.95 2.94 -14.86
CA CYS A 94 -10.93 3.58 -14.03
C CYS A 94 -9.88 2.59 -13.51
N ARG A 95 -8.65 3.08 -13.29
CA ARG A 95 -7.64 2.37 -12.51
C ARG A 95 -8.20 2.09 -11.11
N THR A 96 -8.21 0.82 -10.72
CA THR A 96 -8.67 0.37 -9.42
C THR A 96 -7.48 -0.18 -8.65
N ASP A 97 -7.14 0.43 -7.52
CA ASP A 97 -6.09 -0.04 -6.63
C ASP A 97 -6.71 -0.75 -5.42
N ILE A 98 -6.24 -1.95 -5.10
CA ILE A 98 -6.68 -2.71 -3.92
C ILE A 98 -5.57 -2.63 -2.89
N ARG A 99 -5.92 -2.25 -1.66
CA ARG A 99 -4.96 -2.12 -0.56
C ARG A 99 -5.44 -2.93 0.63
N PRO A 100 -4.55 -3.70 1.28
CA PRO A 100 -4.89 -4.38 2.52
C PRO A 100 -5.18 -3.33 3.60
N ILE A 101 -6.14 -3.66 4.46
CA ILE A 101 -6.48 -2.92 5.66
C ILE A 101 -6.12 -3.76 6.88
N TYR A 102 -5.84 -3.13 8.02
CA TYR A 102 -5.62 -3.83 9.27
C TYR A 102 -6.89 -4.58 9.70
N THR A 103 -6.76 -5.70 10.40
CA THR A 103 -7.84 -6.64 10.74
C THR A 103 -9.02 -6.02 11.52
N MET A 104 -8.84 -4.82 12.09
CA MET A 104 -9.89 -4.08 12.83
C MET A 104 -10.36 -2.81 12.13
N ALA A 105 -9.85 -2.50 10.94
CA ALA A 105 -10.27 -1.33 10.19
C ALA A 105 -11.52 -1.65 9.34
N THR A 106 -12.46 -0.71 9.28
CA THR A 106 -13.61 -0.82 8.39
C THR A 106 -13.16 -0.71 6.93
N PRO A 107 -13.56 -1.63 6.04
CA PRO A 107 -13.33 -1.49 4.61
C PRO A 107 -13.96 -0.21 4.06
N ARG A 108 -13.26 0.42 3.10
CA ARG A 108 -13.69 1.69 2.48
C ARG A 108 -13.49 1.64 0.97
N LEU A 109 -14.44 2.21 0.24
CA LEU A 109 -14.33 2.50 -1.20
C LEU A 109 -13.98 3.98 -1.35
N LEU A 110 -12.85 4.26 -2.00
CA LEU A 110 -12.31 5.60 -2.16
C LEU A 110 -12.25 5.97 -3.65
N GLU A 111 -12.65 7.20 -3.97
CA GLU A 111 -12.48 7.78 -5.29
C GLU A 111 -11.37 8.84 -5.26
N TYR A 112 -10.36 8.67 -6.11
CA TYR A 112 -9.30 9.65 -6.33
C TYR A 112 -9.57 10.43 -7.61
N ARG A 113 -9.91 11.71 -7.48
CA ARG A 113 -10.22 12.60 -8.62
C ARG A 113 -8.98 13.37 -9.05
N GLN A 114 -8.84 13.61 -10.35
CA GLN A 114 -7.72 14.39 -10.87
C GLN A 114 -7.68 15.78 -10.24
N GLY A 115 -6.49 16.21 -9.79
CA GLY A 115 -6.28 17.51 -9.14
C GLY A 115 -6.66 17.56 -7.66
N GLN A 116 -7.27 16.52 -7.09
CA GLN A 116 -7.59 16.46 -5.66
C GLN A 116 -6.55 15.64 -4.90
N LYS A 117 -6.00 16.23 -3.82
CA LYS A 117 -5.01 15.54 -2.97
C LYS A 117 -5.64 14.50 -2.05
N GLN A 118 -6.88 14.72 -1.62
CA GLN A 118 -7.60 13.84 -0.69
C GLN A 118 -8.65 13.03 -1.45
N PRO A 119 -8.80 11.73 -1.15
CA PRO A 119 -9.85 10.92 -1.75
C PRO A 119 -11.23 11.26 -1.17
N VAL A 120 -12.27 10.99 -1.96
CA VAL A 120 -13.66 11.02 -1.51
C VAL A 120 -14.06 9.62 -1.05
N VAL A 121 -14.64 9.50 0.14
CA VAL A 121 -15.20 8.23 0.64
C VAL A 121 -16.55 7.99 -0.02
N ILE A 122 -16.64 6.96 -0.85
CA ILE A 122 -17.87 6.56 -1.56
C ILE A 122 -18.70 5.61 -0.70
N ALA A 123 -18.03 4.74 0.05
CA ALA A 123 -18.66 3.76 0.93
C ALA A 123 -17.72 3.35 2.07
N GLU A 124 -18.31 2.97 3.20
CA GLU A 124 -17.64 2.35 4.34
C GLU A 124 -18.56 1.27 4.91
N GLY A 125 -18.04 0.08 5.17
CA GLY A 125 -18.83 -1.06 5.65
C GLY A 125 -18.21 -2.40 5.30
N ASP A 126 -18.99 -3.47 5.44
CA ASP A 126 -18.58 -4.81 5.06
C ASP A 126 -18.39 -4.98 3.54
N ALA A 127 -17.90 -6.15 3.13
CA ALA A 127 -17.65 -6.47 1.73
C ALA A 127 -18.91 -6.33 0.84
N SER A 128 -20.10 -6.61 1.36
CA SER A 128 -21.36 -6.51 0.62
C SER A 128 -21.74 -5.06 0.34
N VAL A 129 -21.57 -4.17 1.32
CA VAL A 129 -21.78 -2.72 1.15
C VAL A 129 -20.81 -2.16 0.12
N ILE A 130 -19.52 -2.54 0.22
CA ILE A 130 -18.48 -2.10 -0.71
C ILE A 130 -18.79 -2.58 -2.13
N ARG A 131 -19.17 -3.87 -2.30
CA ARG A 131 -19.53 -4.45 -3.59
C ARG A 131 -20.67 -3.70 -4.26
N GLN A 132 -21.76 -3.47 -3.53
CA GLN A 132 -22.95 -2.79 -4.07
C GLN A 132 -22.61 -1.36 -4.51
N LYS A 133 -21.80 -0.64 -3.73
CA LYS A 133 -21.39 0.73 -4.06
C LYS A 133 -20.38 0.77 -5.20
N CYS A 134 -19.48 -0.21 -5.29
CA CYS A 134 -18.57 -0.36 -6.43
C CYS A 134 -19.37 -0.58 -7.73
N LEU A 135 -20.36 -1.46 -7.72
CA LEU A 135 -21.23 -1.70 -8.87
C LEU A 135 -21.97 -0.44 -9.31
N GLN A 136 -22.62 0.24 -8.38
CA GLN A 136 -23.33 1.49 -8.67
C GLN A 136 -22.37 2.53 -9.28
N PHE A 137 -21.19 2.70 -8.69
CA PHE A 137 -20.20 3.65 -9.17
C PHE A 137 -19.73 3.35 -10.61
N VAL A 138 -19.48 2.07 -10.93
CA VAL A 138 -19.05 1.68 -12.28
C VAL A 138 -20.16 1.90 -13.30
N VAL A 139 -21.43 1.69 -12.92
CA VAL A 139 -22.59 1.99 -13.78
C VAL A 139 -22.73 3.50 -13.99
N ASP A 140 -22.62 4.30 -12.93
CA ASP A 140 -22.76 5.77 -13.01
C ASP A 140 -21.67 6.43 -13.86
N GLN A 141 -20.47 5.86 -13.90
CA GLN A 141 -19.33 6.33 -14.71
C GLN A 141 -19.30 5.73 -16.13
N GLY A 142 -20.19 4.76 -16.43
CA GLY A 142 -20.23 3.99 -17.67
C GLY A 142 -21.15 4.55 -18.76
N HIS A 143 -21.61 5.80 -18.61
CA HIS A 143 -22.35 6.55 -19.63
C HIS A 143 -21.45 7.45 -20.47
#